data_AF-A0A835NJG0-F1
#
_entry.id   AF-A0A835NJG0-F1
#
_cell.length_a   1.000
_cell.length_b   1.000
_cell.length_c   1.000
_cell.angle_alpha   90.00
_cell.angle_beta   90.00
_cell.angle_gamma   90.00
#
_symmetry.space_group_name_H-M   'P 1'
#
loop_
_entity.id
_entity.type
_entity.pdbx_description
1 polymer ?
#
loop_
_entity_poly.entity_id
_entity_poly.type
_entity_poly.pdbx_seq_one_letter_code
_entity_poly.pdbx_strand_id
1 'polypeptide(L)'
;IDDNDGEFLLIEAADFLPKWLNPENSENREFLAAEPIRAAVYKRIDGYPEKIQASLHRAHCYLPAGIVAVLRQRPSLVAAAVQAFYLRDPGDLRACRRPFRTFPADQRVMTLVTFTRCLYAQLVQQKFVPDRRSGYTLPAPSHPQYRAYELGMKLAHGFEILCSKSSKVAPDAKRNVLSSPLWERFLRSLKEKDYFKGEMEGSAKYLELLHMAEDHFQQSVDVPESWLDLTPDDLDQMLKEARSESLPSTNEEEQKYDLETVAESMKAFVSKVSTHEGAEMP
;
A
#
# COMPACT_ATOMS: atom_id res chain seq x y z
N ILE A 1 18.23 21.82 -25.03
CA ILE A 1 17.44 20.63 -25.41
C ILE A 1 16.02 21.06 -25.19
N ASP A 2 15.37 21.48 -26.26
CA ASP A 2 14.00 22.01 -26.22
C ASP A 2 13.06 20.91 -26.71
N ASP A 3 11.94 20.74 -26.03
CA ASP A 3 10.87 19.85 -26.48
C ASP A 3 9.93 20.58 -27.46
N ASN A 4 9.06 19.83 -28.12
CA ASN A 4 8.22 20.24 -29.26
C ASN A 4 7.22 21.38 -28.96
N ASP A 5 7.06 21.75 -27.69
CA ASP A 5 6.23 22.86 -27.20
C ASP A 5 7.03 24.10 -26.77
N GLY A 6 8.36 24.11 -26.93
CA GLY A 6 9.25 25.24 -26.60
C GLY A 6 9.48 25.47 -25.11
N GLU A 7 9.13 24.50 -24.25
CA GLU A 7 9.42 24.54 -22.82
C GLU A 7 10.76 23.81 -22.50
N PHE A 8 11.58 24.44 -21.65
CA PHE A 8 12.83 23.85 -21.14
C PHE A 8 12.51 22.64 -20.25
N LEU A 9 13.10 21.48 -20.57
CA LEU A 9 13.05 20.27 -19.73
C LEU A 9 13.84 20.52 -18.43
N LEU A 10 13.15 20.94 -17.37
CA LEU A 10 13.72 21.25 -16.05
C LEU A 10 14.23 20.01 -15.28
N ILE A 11 13.94 18.80 -15.76
CA ILE A 11 14.20 17.56 -15.02
C ILE A 11 15.65 17.07 -15.22
N GLU A 12 16.27 17.29 -16.38
CA GLU A 12 17.62 16.76 -16.66
C GLU A 12 18.77 17.54 -16.00
N ALA A 13 18.54 18.77 -15.54
CA ALA A 13 19.58 19.59 -14.90
C ALA A 13 19.69 19.36 -13.38
N ALA A 14 18.80 18.58 -12.78
CA ALA A 14 18.76 18.36 -11.32
C ALA A 14 19.86 17.39 -10.84
N ASP A 15 20.38 16.52 -11.70
CA ASP A 15 21.29 15.43 -11.31
C ASP A 15 22.78 15.74 -11.53
N PHE A 16 23.15 16.95 -11.97
CA PHE A 16 24.55 17.30 -12.21
C PHE A 16 25.09 18.24 -11.12
N LEU A 17 25.67 17.65 -10.07
CA LEU A 17 26.48 18.39 -9.11
C LEU A 17 27.86 18.71 -9.71
N PRO A 18 28.35 19.96 -9.62
CA PRO A 18 29.70 20.28 -10.07
C PRO A 18 30.74 19.46 -9.29
N LYS A 19 31.79 18.97 -9.98
CA LYS A 19 32.85 18.13 -9.37
C LYS A 19 33.61 18.79 -8.19
N TRP A 20 33.47 20.09 -8.03
CA TRP A 20 34.09 20.85 -6.93
C TRP A 20 33.17 20.97 -5.70
N LEU A 21 31.89 20.59 -5.81
CA LEU A 21 30.93 20.67 -4.71
C LEU A 21 30.93 19.36 -3.90
N ASN A 22 31.27 19.47 -2.63
CA ASN A 22 31.32 18.36 -1.68
C ASN A 22 30.42 18.70 -0.48
N PRO A 23 29.89 17.71 0.27
CA PRO A 23 29.04 17.95 1.45
C PRO A 23 29.67 18.90 2.48
N GLU A 24 30.99 18.88 2.63
CA GLU A 24 31.73 19.75 3.55
C GLU A 24 31.81 21.22 3.10
N ASN A 25 31.63 21.51 1.80
CA ASN A 25 31.74 22.87 1.25
C ASN A 25 30.39 23.47 0.81
N SER A 26 29.32 22.69 0.90
CA SER A 26 27.95 23.10 0.61
C SER A 26 27.20 23.61 1.84
N GLU A 27 27.69 23.33 3.05
CA GLU A 27 27.08 23.84 4.29
C GLU A 27 27.02 25.38 4.29
N ASN A 28 25.83 25.92 4.60
CA ASN A 28 25.51 27.35 4.63
C ASN A 28 25.65 28.12 3.31
N ARG A 29 25.66 27.44 2.15
CA ARG A 29 25.63 28.08 0.83
C ARG A 29 24.25 27.99 0.19
N GLU A 30 23.77 29.12 -0.32
CA GLU A 30 22.55 29.19 -1.11
C GLU A 30 22.89 29.04 -2.60
N PHE A 31 22.30 28.03 -3.25
CA PHE A 31 22.46 27.78 -4.67
C PHE A 31 21.22 28.27 -5.41
N LEU A 32 21.37 29.32 -6.20
CA LEU A 32 20.31 29.83 -7.06
C LEU A 32 20.41 29.18 -8.43
N ALA A 33 19.28 28.70 -8.95
CA ALA A 33 19.18 28.27 -10.33
C ALA A 33 19.39 29.45 -11.29
N ALA A 34 19.70 29.15 -12.55
CA ALA A 34 19.87 30.18 -13.58
C ALA A 34 18.62 31.06 -13.70
N GLU A 35 18.82 32.34 -14.05
CA GLU A 35 17.73 33.33 -14.11
C GLU A 35 16.55 32.90 -14.99
N PRO A 36 16.74 32.28 -16.18
CA PRO A 36 15.62 31.79 -16.99
C PRO A 36 14.75 30.74 -16.27
N ILE A 37 15.38 29.86 -15.49
CA ILE A 37 14.70 28.80 -14.72
C ILE A 37 13.90 29.44 -13.59
N ARG A 38 14.51 30.35 -12.83
CA ARG A 38 13.86 31.06 -11.73
C ARG A 38 12.68 31.88 -12.23
N ALA A 39 12.85 32.63 -13.33
CA ALA A 39 11.78 33.41 -13.93
C ALA A 39 10.58 32.53 -14.37
N ALA A 40 10.85 31.38 -14.99
CA ALA A 40 9.80 30.42 -15.35
C ALA A 40 9.05 29.88 -14.12
N VAL A 41 9.78 29.52 -13.06
CA VAL A 41 9.19 29.04 -11.80
C VAL A 41 8.34 30.14 -11.15
N TYR A 42 8.89 31.35 -10.96
CA TYR A 42 8.17 32.46 -10.35
C TYR A 42 6.92 32.86 -11.12
N LYS A 43 6.99 32.84 -12.46
CA LYS A 43 5.81 33.06 -13.31
C LYS A 43 4.74 31.98 -13.12
N ARG A 44 5.13 30.73 -12.87
CA ARG A 44 4.20 29.60 -12.68
C ARG A 44 3.56 29.58 -11.29
N ILE A 45 4.29 30.01 -10.26
CA ILE A 45 3.78 30.14 -8.89
C ILE A 45 3.18 31.52 -8.58
N ASP A 46 3.17 32.44 -9.54
CA ASP A 46 2.55 33.75 -9.37
C ASP A 46 1.06 33.63 -9.00
N GLY A 47 0.62 34.39 -7.98
CA GLY A 47 -0.74 34.34 -7.43
C GLY A 47 -1.07 33.10 -6.59
N TYR A 48 -0.08 32.31 -6.19
CA TYR A 48 -0.20 31.38 -5.07
C TYR A 48 0.20 32.11 -3.78
N PRO A 49 -0.52 31.92 -2.65
CA PRO A 49 -1.48 30.85 -2.36
C PRO A 49 -2.96 31.14 -2.69
N GLU A 50 -3.33 32.32 -3.18
CA GLU A 50 -4.73 32.75 -3.38
C GLU A 50 -5.47 31.84 -4.36
N LYS A 51 -4.81 31.42 -5.45
CA LYS A 51 -5.36 30.48 -6.44
C LYS A 51 -5.76 29.13 -5.82
N ILE A 52 -5.03 28.65 -4.80
CA ILE A 52 -5.38 27.41 -4.10
C ILE A 52 -6.68 27.61 -3.32
N GLN A 53 -6.80 28.71 -2.57
CA GLN A 53 -7.99 29.00 -1.78
C GLN A 53 -9.24 29.11 -2.65
N ALA A 54 -9.14 29.73 -3.83
CA ALA A 54 -10.22 29.79 -4.80
C ALA A 54 -10.65 28.41 -5.33
N SER A 55 -9.73 27.45 -5.33
CA SER A 55 -9.92 26.07 -5.81
C SER A 55 -10.45 25.13 -4.73
N LEU A 56 -10.61 25.60 -3.49
CA LEU A 56 -11.24 24.83 -2.42
C LEU A 56 -12.77 24.86 -2.55
N HIS A 57 -13.38 23.76 -2.14
CA HIS A 57 -14.82 23.57 -2.06
C HIS A 57 -15.18 23.01 -0.69
N ARG A 58 -16.17 23.60 -0.02
CA ARG A 58 -16.61 23.15 1.31
C ARG A 58 -18.01 22.59 1.19
N ALA A 59 -18.20 21.35 1.64
CA ALA A 59 -19.48 20.67 1.58
C ALA A 59 -19.80 20.01 2.92
N HIS A 60 -21.09 19.97 3.25
CA HIS A 60 -21.58 19.26 4.41
C HIS A 60 -21.67 17.76 4.10
N CYS A 61 -21.13 16.92 4.99
CA CYS A 61 -21.09 15.48 4.85
C CYS A 61 -21.48 14.80 6.18
N TYR A 62 -22.30 13.76 6.12
CA TYR A 62 -22.59 12.90 7.27
C TYR A 62 -21.53 11.80 7.38
N LEU A 63 -20.69 11.89 8.41
CA LEU A 63 -19.56 10.99 8.62
C LEU A 63 -19.57 10.36 10.02
N PRO A 64 -19.05 9.13 10.17
CA PRO A 64 -18.75 8.55 11.48
C PRO A 64 -17.86 9.45 12.33
N ALA A 65 -18.10 9.49 13.64
CA ALA A 65 -17.34 10.30 14.59
C ALA A 65 -15.81 10.06 14.52
N GLY A 66 -15.39 8.80 14.32
CA GLY A 66 -13.97 8.45 14.17
C GLY A 66 -13.30 9.12 12.97
N ILE A 67 -13.97 9.14 11.80
CA ILE A 67 -13.45 9.82 10.61
C ILE A 67 -13.37 11.33 10.86
N VAL A 68 -14.36 11.91 11.52
CA VAL A 68 -14.35 13.34 11.88
C VAL A 68 -13.17 13.67 12.79
N ALA A 69 -12.87 12.82 13.78
CA ALA A 69 -11.72 12.99 14.66
C ALA A 69 -10.39 12.96 13.88
N VAL A 70 -10.24 12.00 12.96
CA VAL A 70 -9.06 11.89 12.09
C VAL A 70 -8.91 13.12 11.19
N LEU A 71 -9.99 13.58 10.58
CA LEU A 71 -9.98 14.74 9.68
C LEU A 71 -9.65 16.06 10.40
N ARG A 72 -9.98 16.19 11.68
CA ARG A 72 -9.58 17.35 12.49
C ARG A 72 -8.07 17.42 12.70
N GLN A 73 -7.40 16.27 12.79
CA GLN A 73 -5.94 16.22 12.94
C GLN A 73 -5.22 16.32 11.59
N ARG A 74 -5.73 15.64 10.56
CA ARG A 74 -5.08 15.57 9.25
C ARG A 74 -6.11 15.70 8.10
N PRO A 75 -6.45 16.94 7.69
CA PRO A 75 -7.44 17.17 6.64
C PRO A 75 -6.96 16.74 5.24
N SER A 76 -5.65 16.60 5.01
CA SER A 76 -5.10 16.12 3.73
C SER A 76 -5.54 14.68 3.38
N LEU A 77 -5.97 13.89 4.36
CA LEU A 77 -6.46 12.52 4.15
C LEU A 77 -7.75 12.46 3.32
N VAL A 78 -8.49 13.56 3.20
CA VAL A 78 -9.65 13.65 2.30
C VAL A 78 -9.25 13.26 0.88
N ALA A 79 -8.11 13.75 0.39
CA ALA A 79 -7.64 13.46 -0.95
C ALA A 79 -7.38 11.96 -1.15
N ALA A 80 -6.68 11.33 -0.21
CA ALA A 80 -6.39 9.90 -0.24
C ALA A 80 -7.68 9.05 -0.21
N ALA A 81 -8.63 9.41 0.66
CA ALA A 81 -9.90 8.67 0.77
C ALA A 81 -10.74 8.80 -0.50
N VAL A 82 -10.79 10.00 -1.09
CA VAL A 82 -11.47 10.22 -2.37
C VAL A 82 -10.81 9.45 -3.49
N GLN A 83 -9.47 9.43 -3.59
CA GLN A 83 -8.78 8.64 -4.61
C GLN A 83 -9.03 7.14 -4.43
N ALA A 84 -8.94 6.62 -3.21
CA ALA A 84 -9.21 5.21 -2.91
C ALA A 84 -10.63 4.81 -3.31
N PHE A 85 -11.61 5.69 -3.10
CA PHE A 85 -12.97 5.47 -3.57
C PHE A 85 -13.08 5.57 -5.10
N TYR A 86 -12.48 6.61 -5.70
CA TYR A 86 -12.60 6.91 -7.13
C TYR A 86 -11.97 5.82 -8.00
N LEU A 87 -10.77 5.35 -7.63
CA LEU A 87 -9.97 4.34 -8.32
C LEU A 87 -10.19 2.92 -7.75
N ARG A 88 -11.32 2.68 -7.07
CA ARG A 88 -11.61 1.40 -6.42
C ARG A 88 -11.61 0.24 -7.42
N ASP A 89 -11.04 -0.88 -7.00
CA ASP A 89 -11.02 -2.13 -7.78
C ASP A 89 -12.10 -3.14 -7.28
N PRO A 90 -12.26 -4.31 -7.92
CA PRO A 90 -13.18 -5.35 -7.44
C PRO A 90 -12.85 -5.88 -6.03
N GLY A 91 -11.59 -5.79 -5.59
CA GLY A 91 -11.15 -6.12 -4.25
C GLY A 91 -11.69 -5.15 -3.20
N ASP A 92 -11.58 -3.86 -3.48
CA ASP A 92 -12.04 -2.74 -2.67
C ASP A 92 -13.56 -2.76 -2.49
N LEU A 93 -14.30 -3.15 -3.54
CA LEU A 93 -15.74 -3.36 -3.45
C LEU A 93 -16.13 -4.43 -2.43
N ARG A 94 -15.26 -5.42 -2.14
CA ARG A 94 -15.53 -6.39 -1.07
C ARG A 94 -15.42 -5.74 0.31
N ALA A 95 -14.50 -4.80 0.51
CA ALA A 95 -14.41 -4.03 1.76
C ALA A 95 -15.67 -3.18 1.95
N CYS A 96 -16.17 -2.55 0.89
CA CYS A 96 -17.40 -1.76 0.91
C CYS A 96 -18.67 -2.55 1.24
N ARG A 97 -18.69 -3.87 1.02
CA ARG A 97 -19.86 -4.73 1.28
C ARG A 97 -19.90 -5.26 2.72
N ARG A 98 -18.79 -5.21 3.45
CA ARG A 98 -18.72 -5.68 4.83
C ARG A 98 -19.14 -4.55 5.80
N PRO A 99 -19.60 -4.90 7.00
CA PRO A 99 -19.79 -3.90 8.05
C PRO A 99 -18.46 -3.20 8.31
N PHE A 100 -18.51 -1.87 8.44
CA PHE A 100 -17.31 -1.06 8.69
C PHE A 100 -16.70 -1.48 10.02
N ARG A 101 -15.45 -1.93 10.00
CA ARG A 101 -14.75 -2.37 11.22
C ARG A 101 -13.95 -1.24 11.84
N THR A 102 -13.38 -0.40 11.00
CA THR A 102 -12.50 0.68 11.45
C THR A 102 -13.30 1.89 11.91
N PHE A 103 -14.37 2.21 11.18
CA PHE A 103 -15.22 3.37 11.46
C PHE A 103 -16.70 2.97 11.52
N PRO A 104 -17.21 2.59 12.70
CA PRO A 104 -18.60 2.14 12.83
C PRO A 104 -19.59 3.22 12.37
N ALA A 105 -20.58 2.81 11.59
CA ALA A 105 -21.54 3.70 10.94
C ALA A 105 -22.69 4.16 11.85
N ASP A 106 -22.70 3.74 13.12
CA ASP A 106 -23.83 3.89 14.05
C ASP A 106 -24.10 5.35 14.42
N GLN A 107 -23.04 6.13 14.70
CA GLN A 107 -23.16 7.55 15.03
C GLN A 107 -22.52 8.41 13.94
N ARG A 108 -23.38 8.94 13.05
CA ARG A 108 -22.99 9.86 11.97
C ARG A 108 -23.28 11.30 12.37
N VAL A 109 -22.29 12.17 12.24
CA VAL A 109 -22.38 13.59 12.58
C VAL A 109 -22.23 14.42 11.31
N MET A 110 -23.07 15.44 11.19
CA MET A 110 -22.94 16.42 10.11
C MET A 110 -21.65 17.23 10.31
N THR A 111 -20.75 17.18 9.33
CA THR A 111 -19.46 17.86 9.39
C THR A 111 -19.20 18.62 8.10
N LEU A 112 -18.64 19.83 8.22
CA LEU A 112 -18.19 20.62 7.08
C LEU A 112 -16.79 20.17 6.65
N VAL A 113 -16.69 19.49 5.52
CA VAL A 113 -15.43 18.98 4.99
C VAL A 113 -14.96 19.88 3.84
N THR A 114 -13.64 20.11 3.77
CA THR A 114 -13.01 20.90 2.71
C THR A 114 -12.34 19.96 1.71
N PHE A 115 -12.66 20.16 0.44
CA PHE A 115 -12.16 19.42 -0.71
C PHE A 115 -11.50 20.41 -1.68
N THR A 116 -10.74 19.91 -2.65
CA THR A 116 -10.54 20.66 -3.89
C THR A 116 -11.77 20.49 -4.78
N ARG A 117 -12.02 21.42 -5.70
CA ARG A 117 -13.11 21.28 -6.69
C ARG A 117 -13.04 19.97 -7.47
N CYS A 118 -11.84 19.50 -7.78
CA CYS A 118 -11.61 18.21 -8.44
C CYS A 118 -12.05 17.03 -7.57
N LEU A 119 -11.60 16.94 -6.32
CA LEU A 119 -11.96 15.85 -5.40
C LEU A 119 -13.47 15.80 -5.15
N TYR A 120 -14.10 16.97 -5.01
CA TYR A 120 -15.55 17.06 -4.88
C TYR A 120 -16.27 16.53 -6.13
N ALA A 121 -15.82 16.92 -7.32
CA ALA A 121 -16.39 16.44 -8.57
C ALA A 121 -16.25 14.92 -8.71
N GLN A 122 -15.10 14.34 -8.35
CA GLN A 122 -14.86 12.90 -8.37
C GLN A 122 -15.87 12.13 -7.52
N LEU A 123 -16.21 12.63 -6.32
CA LEU A 123 -17.24 12.00 -5.46
C LEU A 123 -18.66 12.17 -6.02
N VAL A 124 -19.01 13.34 -6.53
CA VAL A 124 -20.37 13.63 -7.02
C VAL A 124 -20.68 12.82 -8.27
N GLN A 125 -19.74 12.71 -9.21
CA GLN A 125 -19.96 12.07 -10.50
C GLN A 125 -20.15 10.56 -10.42
N GLN A 126 -19.54 9.91 -9.43
CA GLN A 126 -19.64 8.46 -9.30
C GLN A 126 -20.95 8.05 -8.63
N LYS A 127 -21.82 7.37 -9.38
CA LYS A 127 -23.01 6.72 -8.81
C LYS A 127 -22.57 5.50 -8.00
N PHE A 128 -22.97 5.46 -6.74
CA PHE A 128 -22.66 4.35 -5.84
C PHE A 128 -23.82 4.11 -4.89
N VAL A 129 -24.28 2.86 -4.84
CA VAL A 129 -25.33 2.42 -3.93
C VAL A 129 -24.67 1.54 -2.88
N PRO A 130 -24.73 1.93 -1.58
CA PRO A 130 -24.13 1.13 -0.53
C PRO A 130 -24.88 -0.19 -0.37
N ASP A 131 -24.15 -1.26 -0.08
CA ASP A 131 -24.77 -2.52 0.31
C ASP A 131 -25.43 -2.35 1.69
N ARG A 132 -26.62 -2.92 1.89
CA ARG A 132 -27.33 -2.87 3.17
C ARG A 132 -26.51 -3.45 4.32
N ARG A 133 -25.58 -4.37 4.02
CA ARG A 133 -24.65 -4.98 4.98
C ARG A 133 -23.57 -4.03 5.50
N SER A 134 -23.28 -2.94 4.79
CA SER A 134 -22.27 -1.94 5.19
C SER A 134 -22.70 -1.08 6.38
N GLY A 135 -23.98 -1.10 6.76
CA GLY A 135 -24.56 -0.22 7.78
C GLY A 135 -24.91 1.19 7.26
N TYR A 136 -24.73 1.44 5.96
CA TYR A 136 -25.19 2.68 5.32
C TYR A 136 -26.56 2.52 4.69
N THR A 137 -27.48 3.39 5.10
CA THR A 137 -28.80 3.55 4.50
C THR A 137 -28.97 5.00 4.09
N LEU A 138 -29.16 5.22 2.79
CA LEU A 138 -29.44 6.56 2.28
C LEU A 138 -30.92 6.93 2.53
N PRO A 139 -31.21 8.19 2.88
CA PRO A 139 -32.58 8.68 2.91
C PRO A 139 -33.17 8.77 1.50
N ALA A 140 -34.49 9.01 1.40
CA ALA A 140 -35.14 9.21 0.11
C ALA A 140 -34.49 10.37 -0.68
N PRO A 141 -34.41 10.29 -2.02
CA PRO A 141 -33.82 11.36 -2.86
C PRO A 141 -34.49 12.73 -2.71
N SER A 142 -35.73 12.79 -2.23
CA SER A 142 -36.46 14.02 -1.93
C SER A 142 -35.99 14.72 -0.65
N HIS A 143 -35.11 14.10 0.15
CA HIS A 143 -34.65 14.67 1.40
C HIS A 143 -33.74 15.88 1.17
N PRO A 144 -33.94 17.02 1.87
CA PRO A 144 -33.14 18.24 1.67
C PRO A 144 -31.63 18.05 1.83
N GLN A 145 -31.22 17.14 2.72
CA GLN A 145 -29.82 16.83 3.01
C GLN A 145 -29.32 15.58 2.28
N TYR A 146 -30.06 15.05 1.30
CA TYR A 146 -29.68 13.83 0.59
C TYR A 146 -28.23 13.87 0.07
N ARG A 147 -27.82 15.01 -0.53
CA ARG A 147 -26.45 15.21 -1.01
C ARG A 147 -25.40 15.06 0.09
N ALA A 148 -25.68 15.53 1.30
CA ALA A 148 -24.74 15.43 2.42
C ALA A 148 -24.59 13.98 2.92
N TYR A 149 -25.68 13.20 2.91
CA TYR A 149 -25.65 11.77 3.22
C TYR A 149 -24.92 10.98 2.13
N GLU A 150 -25.19 11.28 0.87
CA GLU A 150 -24.54 10.62 -0.26
C GLU A 150 -23.03 10.87 -0.27
N LEU A 151 -22.60 12.14 -0.16
CA LEU A 151 -21.19 12.50 -0.12
C LEU A 151 -20.47 11.89 1.08
N GLY A 152 -21.08 11.97 2.27
CA GLY A 152 -20.52 11.40 3.49
C GLY A 152 -20.37 9.88 3.40
N MET A 153 -21.36 9.20 2.84
CA MET A 153 -21.32 7.75 2.61
C MET A 153 -20.19 7.38 1.65
N LYS A 154 -20.03 8.05 0.50
CA LYS A 154 -18.93 7.78 -0.44
C LYS A 154 -17.56 8.02 0.18
N LEU A 155 -17.39 9.14 0.88
CA LEU A 155 -16.15 9.47 1.55
C LEU A 155 -15.80 8.44 2.64
N ALA A 156 -16.78 8.00 3.43
CA ALA A 156 -16.57 7.00 4.47
C ALA A 156 -16.15 5.64 3.88
N HIS A 157 -16.73 5.22 2.76
CA HIS A 157 -16.26 4.02 2.04
C HIS A 157 -14.81 4.18 1.56
N GLY A 158 -14.43 5.38 1.09
CA GLY A 158 -13.03 5.68 0.76
C GLY A 158 -12.07 5.47 1.91
N PHE A 159 -12.45 5.88 3.13
CA PHE A 159 -11.66 5.63 4.33
C PHE A 159 -11.60 4.13 4.70
N GLU A 160 -12.70 3.39 4.57
CA GLU A 160 -12.69 1.95 4.85
C GLU A 160 -11.80 1.20 3.84
N ILE A 161 -11.83 1.58 2.55
CA ILE A 161 -10.93 1.03 1.53
C ILE A 161 -9.47 1.30 1.92
N LEU A 162 -9.12 2.54 2.26
CA LEU A 162 -7.76 2.89 2.71
C LEU A 162 -7.32 2.02 3.88
N CYS A 163 -8.17 1.88 4.91
CA CYS A 163 -7.86 1.08 6.08
C CYS A 163 -7.71 -0.41 5.74
N SER A 164 -8.51 -0.93 4.81
CA SER A 164 -8.38 -2.33 4.36
C SER A 164 -7.05 -2.59 3.64
N LYS A 165 -6.54 -1.60 2.89
CA LYS A 165 -5.23 -1.69 2.22
C LYS A 165 -4.09 -1.55 3.22
N SER A 166 -4.17 -0.62 4.17
CA SER A 166 -3.12 -0.44 5.18
C SER A 166 -3.08 -1.59 6.20
N SER A 167 -4.19 -2.28 6.44
CA SER A 167 -4.22 -3.43 7.35
C SER A 167 -3.45 -4.64 6.81
N LYS A 168 -3.18 -4.69 5.49
CA LYS A 168 -2.28 -5.68 4.89
C LYS A 168 -0.79 -5.33 5.07
N VAL A 169 -0.49 -4.08 5.45
CA VAL A 169 0.88 -3.54 5.61
C VAL A 169 1.26 -3.37 7.09
N ALA A 170 0.34 -3.72 8.02
CA ALA A 170 0.60 -3.77 9.46
C ALA A 170 1.15 -5.18 9.86
N PRO A 171 1.88 -5.32 10.99
CA PRO A 171 2.68 -6.52 11.34
C PRO A 171 1.89 -7.83 11.49
N ASP A 172 0.57 -7.82 11.33
CA ASP A 172 -0.27 -9.02 11.29
C ASP A 172 -0.13 -9.83 10.00
N ALA A 173 0.50 -9.31 8.94
CA ALA A 173 0.93 -10.15 7.81
C ALA A 173 2.03 -11.14 8.25
N LYS A 174 3.01 -10.68 9.05
CA LYS A 174 4.00 -11.56 9.70
C LYS A 174 3.28 -12.59 10.58
N ARG A 175 2.31 -12.14 11.38
CA ARG A 175 1.61 -13.01 12.33
C ARG A 175 0.67 -14.04 11.67
N ASN A 176 0.02 -13.71 10.55
CA ASN A 176 -0.88 -14.64 9.84
C ASN A 176 -0.11 -15.71 9.05
N VAL A 177 1.04 -15.38 8.46
CA VAL A 177 1.91 -16.37 7.79
C VAL A 177 2.50 -17.33 8.83
N LEU A 178 2.92 -16.81 9.99
CA LEU A 178 3.41 -17.58 11.14
C LEU A 178 2.31 -18.30 11.94
N SER A 179 1.03 -18.09 11.64
CA SER A 179 -0.09 -18.91 12.17
C SER A 179 -0.71 -19.83 11.12
N SER A 180 -0.09 -19.97 9.95
CA SER A 180 -0.52 -20.91 8.92
C SER A 180 -0.17 -22.35 9.32
N PRO A 181 -1.00 -23.35 8.96
CA PRO A 181 -0.65 -24.78 9.08
C PRO A 181 0.69 -25.15 8.40
N LEU A 182 1.15 -24.32 7.46
CA LEU A 182 2.46 -24.46 6.80
C LEU A 182 3.63 -24.14 7.75
N TRP A 183 3.51 -23.10 8.57
CA TRP A 183 4.52 -22.75 9.57
C TRP A 183 4.64 -23.83 10.64
N GLU A 184 3.53 -24.43 11.08
CA GLU A 184 3.56 -25.55 12.03
C GLU A 184 4.25 -26.81 11.46
N ARG A 185 4.16 -27.03 10.14
CA ARG A 185 4.88 -28.11 9.45
C ARG A 185 6.37 -27.81 9.35
N PHE A 186 6.72 -26.57 9.00
CA PHE A 186 8.10 -26.09 8.92
C PHE A 186 8.79 -26.16 10.30
N LEU A 187 8.15 -25.68 11.36
CA LEU A 187 8.65 -25.78 12.73
C LEU A 187 8.84 -27.23 13.19
N ARG A 188 7.93 -28.15 12.83
CA ARG A 188 8.11 -29.58 13.10
C ARG A 188 9.35 -30.14 12.40
N SER A 189 9.53 -29.81 11.12
CA SER A 189 10.73 -30.23 10.37
C SER A 189 12.03 -29.66 10.96
N LEU A 190 12.03 -28.40 11.42
CA LEU A 190 13.18 -27.81 12.12
C LEU A 190 13.48 -28.48 13.46
N LYS A 191 12.44 -28.86 14.22
CA LYS A 191 12.58 -29.62 15.47
C LYS A 191 13.13 -31.03 15.22
N GLU A 192 12.65 -31.73 14.20
CA GLU A 192 13.16 -33.05 13.80
C GLU A 192 14.62 -32.99 13.31
N LYS A 193 15.01 -31.89 12.67
CA LYS A 193 16.37 -31.69 12.15
C LYS A 193 17.35 -31.11 13.19
N ASP A 194 16.98 -31.08 14.48
CA ASP A 194 17.80 -30.54 15.59
C ASP A 194 18.29 -29.09 15.37
N TYR A 195 17.51 -28.27 14.67
CA TYR A 195 17.88 -26.88 14.38
C TYR A 195 18.10 -26.04 15.65
N PHE A 196 17.26 -26.27 16.67
CA PHE A 196 17.30 -25.53 17.94
C PHE A 196 18.39 -26.03 18.91
N LYS A 197 19.23 -27.00 18.52
CA LYS A 197 20.39 -27.51 19.29
C LYS A 197 20.07 -27.88 20.76
N GLY A 198 18.83 -28.31 21.06
CA GLY A 198 18.40 -28.67 22.41
C GLY A 198 18.19 -27.50 23.38
N GLU A 199 18.16 -26.26 22.90
CA GLU A 199 17.84 -25.08 23.72
C GLU A 199 16.39 -25.12 24.23
N MET A 200 16.16 -24.69 25.48
CA MET A 200 14.80 -24.67 26.06
C MET A 200 13.91 -23.63 25.37
N GLU A 201 12.63 -24.00 25.14
CA GLU A 201 11.62 -23.09 24.59
C GLU A 201 11.52 -21.82 25.46
N GLY A 202 11.81 -20.67 24.87
CA GLY A 202 11.83 -19.37 25.56
C GLY A 202 13.19 -18.90 26.08
N SER A 203 14.29 -19.66 25.89
CA SER A 203 15.64 -19.14 26.13
C SER A 203 15.98 -18.02 25.13
N ALA A 204 16.90 -17.11 25.50
CA ALA A 204 17.31 -16.02 24.61
C ALA A 204 17.85 -16.53 23.26
N LYS A 205 18.61 -17.63 23.29
CA LYS A 205 19.15 -18.30 22.09
C LYS A 205 18.07 -19.00 21.28
N TYR A 206 17.08 -19.60 21.95
CA TYR A 206 15.93 -20.20 21.27
C TYR A 206 15.13 -19.14 20.52
N LEU A 207 14.88 -17.98 21.14
CA LEU A 207 14.17 -16.86 20.52
C LEU A 207 14.94 -16.28 19.33
N GLU A 208 16.26 -16.21 19.41
CA GLU A 208 17.12 -15.76 18.31
C GLU A 208 17.04 -16.72 17.12
N LEU A 209 17.19 -18.03 17.35
CA LEU A 209 17.06 -19.05 16.30
C LEU A 209 15.64 -19.08 15.71
N LEU A 210 14.63 -18.89 16.55
CA LEU A 210 13.23 -18.80 16.10
C LEU A 210 13.02 -17.58 15.21
N HIS A 211 13.55 -16.41 15.57
CA HIS A 211 13.47 -15.20 14.74
C HIS A 211 14.17 -15.41 13.37
N MET A 212 15.34 -16.05 13.36
CA MET A 212 16.02 -16.40 12.10
C MET A 212 15.17 -17.34 11.23
N ALA A 213 14.41 -18.26 11.84
CA ALA A 213 13.49 -19.14 11.13
C ALA A 213 12.28 -18.41 10.57
N GLU A 214 11.73 -17.44 11.30
CA GLU A 214 10.62 -16.61 10.84
C GLU A 214 11.03 -15.78 9.61
N ASP A 215 12.20 -15.14 9.66
CA ASP A 215 12.70 -14.32 8.55
C ASP A 215 12.97 -15.16 7.30
N HIS A 216 13.59 -16.34 7.44
CA HIS A 216 13.86 -17.23 6.31
C HIS A 216 12.57 -17.80 5.71
N PHE A 217 11.60 -18.17 6.54
CA PHE A 217 10.30 -18.65 6.08
C PHE A 217 9.56 -17.57 5.28
N GLN A 218 9.57 -16.32 5.76
CA GLN A 218 8.95 -15.20 5.04
C GLN A 218 9.59 -14.98 3.66
N GLN A 219 10.92 -15.00 3.57
CA GLN A 219 11.63 -14.87 2.30
C GLN A 219 11.36 -16.03 1.34
N SER A 220 11.10 -17.23 1.87
CA SER A 220 10.80 -18.41 1.05
C SER A 220 9.33 -18.53 0.62
N VAL A 221 8.41 -17.88 1.34
CA VAL A 221 6.95 -17.95 1.13
C VAL A 221 6.41 -16.74 0.38
N ASP A 222 7.20 -15.65 0.25
CA ASP A 222 6.89 -14.59 -0.70
C ASP A 222 6.89 -15.18 -2.12
N VAL A 223 5.69 -15.56 -2.57
CA VAL A 223 5.39 -15.72 -3.98
C VAL A 223 5.84 -14.42 -4.63
N PRO A 224 6.81 -14.44 -5.56
CA PRO A 224 7.17 -13.22 -6.26
C PRO A 224 5.88 -12.69 -6.89
N GLU A 225 5.56 -11.42 -6.64
CA GLU A 225 4.47 -10.69 -7.31
C GLU A 225 4.64 -10.64 -8.84
N SER A 226 5.54 -11.44 -9.42
CA SER A 226 5.71 -11.73 -10.85
C SER A 226 4.42 -12.14 -11.57
N TRP A 227 3.39 -12.64 -10.88
CA TRP A 227 2.08 -12.89 -11.50
C TRP A 227 1.21 -11.62 -11.65
N LEU A 228 1.61 -10.49 -11.05
CA LEU A 228 0.95 -9.20 -11.23
C LEU A 228 1.50 -8.42 -12.43
N ASP A 229 2.61 -8.87 -13.04
CA ASP A 229 3.27 -8.28 -14.21
C ASP A 229 3.02 -9.09 -15.50
N LEU A 230 1.83 -9.67 -15.66
CA LEU A 230 1.45 -10.30 -16.93
C LEU A 230 1.24 -9.22 -17.98
N THR A 231 2.11 -9.18 -19.00
CA THR A 231 1.91 -8.30 -20.14
C THR A 231 0.82 -8.88 -21.06
N PRO A 232 0.12 -8.05 -21.87
CA PRO A 232 -0.84 -8.55 -22.85
C PRO A 232 -0.26 -9.59 -23.80
N ASP A 233 1.03 -9.49 -24.12
CA ASP A 233 1.73 -10.42 -25.01
C ASP A 233 1.96 -11.80 -24.35
N ASP A 234 2.27 -11.83 -23.05
CA ASP A 234 2.41 -13.08 -22.29
C ASP A 234 1.08 -13.85 -22.22
N LEU A 235 -0.04 -13.12 -22.06
CA LEU A 235 -1.39 -13.68 -22.08
C LEU A 235 -1.77 -14.27 -23.44
N ASP A 236 -1.43 -13.57 -24.53
CA ASP A 236 -1.66 -14.04 -25.90
C ASP A 236 -0.80 -15.26 -26.24
N GLN A 237 0.40 -15.35 -25.67
CA GLN A 237 1.27 -16.51 -25.82
C GLN A 237 0.71 -17.73 -25.07
N MET A 238 0.27 -17.58 -23.82
CA MET A 238 -0.37 -18.65 -23.06
C MET A 238 -1.66 -19.16 -23.73
N LEU A 239 -2.45 -18.26 -24.33
CA LEU A 239 -3.67 -18.63 -25.07
C LEU A 239 -3.37 -19.36 -26.38
N LYS A 240 -2.24 -19.07 -27.03
CA LYS A 240 -1.78 -19.80 -28.22
C LYS A 240 -1.27 -21.18 -27.85
N GLU A 241 -0.49 -21.30 -26.79
CA GLU A 241 0.04 -22.58 -26.28
C GLU A 241 -1.10 -23.54 -25.88
N ALA A 242 -2.12 -23.02 -25.19
CA ALA A 242 -3.31 -23.80 -24.83
C ALA A 242 -4.17 -24.26 -26.03
N ARG A 243 -4.03 -23.61 -27.20
CA ARG A 243 -4.71 -24.02 -28.44
C ARG A 243 -3.91 -25.03 -29.28
N SER A 244 -2.59 -25.13 -29.07
CA SER A 244 -1.72 -26.00 -29.86
C SER A 244 -1.48 -27.39 -29.28
N GLU A 245 -1.78 -27.63 -28.00
CA GLU A 245 -1.65 -28.96 -27.40
C GLU A 245 -2.99 -29.68 -27.26
N SER A 246 -3.20 -30.68 -28.09
CA SER A 246 -4.16 -31.75 -27.84
C SER A 246 -3.78 -32.48 -26.54
N LEU A 247 -4.73 -32.57 -25.61
CA LEU A 247 -4.56 -33.19 -24.27
C LEU A 247 -3.69 -34.45 -24.27
N PRO A 248 -2.73 -34.51 -23.33
CA PRO A 248 -2.62 -35.59 -22.38
C PRO A 248 -3.13 -35.10 -21.02
N SER A 249 -3.90 -35.94 -20.34
CA SER A 249 -4.31 -35.76 -18.95
C SER A 249 -3.11 -35.46 -18.05
N THR A 250 -2.99 -34.23 -17.56
CA THR A 250 -2.03 -33.87 -16.53
C THR A 250 -2.74 -33.76 -15.19
N ASN A 251 -2.24 -34.55 -14.26
CA ASN A 251 -2.66 -34.60 -12.87
C ASN A 251 -2.63 -33.21 -12.24
N GLU A 252 -3.50 -32.99 -11.26
CA GLU A 252 -3.37 -31.90 -10.30
C GLU A 252 -2.01 -32.03 -9.59
N GLU A 253 -0.97 -31.46 -10.19
CA GLU A 253 0.26 -31.16 -9.46
C GLU A 253 -0.08 -29.95 -8.59
N GLU A 254 -0.55 -30.25 -7.37
CA GLU A 254 -0.26 -29.41 -6.21
C GLU A 254 1.19 -28.96 -6.37
N GLN A 255 1.43 -27.65 -6.53
CA GLN A 255 2.77 -27.10 -6.35
C GLN A 255 3.18 -27.43 -4.91
N LYS A 256 3.80 -28.61 -4.77
CA LYS A 256 4.29 -29.16 -3.53
C LYS A 256 5.54 -28.37 -3.21
N TYR A 257 5.35 -27.22 -2.57
CA TYR A 257 6.44 -26.54 -1.88
C TYR A 257 7.07 -27.57 -0.94
N ASP A 258 8.27 -28.05 -1.30
CA ASP A 258 8.94 -29.07 -0.52
C ASP A 258 9.59 -28.41 0.71
N LEU A 259 8.75 -28.22 1.74
CA LEU A 259 9.12 -27.62 3.02
C LEU A 259 10.31 -28.34 3.66
N GLU A 260 10.55 -29.60 3.30
CA GLU A 260 11.68 -30.39 3.77
C GLU A 260 13.01 -29.87 3.21
N THR A 261 13.04 -29.49 1.93
CA THR A 261 14.19 -28.88 1.27
C THR A 261 14.50 -27.50 1.85
N VAL A 262 13.46 -26.71 2.16
CA VAL A 262 13.60 -25.38 2.77
C VAL A 262 14.17 -25.48 4.20
N ALA A 263 13.73 -26.46 4.98
CA ALA A 263 14.27 -26.68 6.33
C ALA A 263 15.74 -27.15 6.28
N GLU A 264 16.11 -27.91 5.24
CA GLU A 264 17.49 -28.36 5.00
C GLU A 264 18.43 -27.21 4.63
N SER A 265 18.01 -26.35 3.68
CA SER A 265 18.80 -25.18 3.28
C SER A 265 19.04 -24.24 4.46
N MET A 266 18.03 -24.06 5.30
CA MET A 266 18.13 -23.23 6.50
C MET A 266 19.12 -23.81 7.53
N LYS A 267 19.06 -25.12 7.79
CA LYS A 267 20.03 -25.79 8.68
C LYS A 267 21.46 -25.66 8.15
N ALA A 268 21.65 -25.82 6.85
CA ALA A 268 22.94 -25.66 6.19
C ALA A 268 23.47 -24.21 6.23
N PHE A 269 22.58 -23.22 6.12
CA PHE A 269 22.93 -21.81 6.27
C PHE A 269 23.44 -21.52 7.68
N VAL A 270 22.70 -21.94 8.71
CA VAL A 270 23.08 -21.67 10.11
C VAL A 270 24.33 -22.45 10.52
N SER A 271 24.54 -23.67 10.02
CA SER A 271 25.80 -24.38 10.27
C SER A 271 26.99 -23.65 9.63
N LYS A 272 26.83 -23.09 8.43
CA LYS A 272 27.88 -22.33 7.74
C LYS A 272 28.18 -20.98 8.42
N VAL A 273 27.16 -20.24 8.82
CA VAL A 273 27.32 -18.97 9.56
C VAL A 273 27.90 -19.21 10.96
N SER A 274 27.53 -20.32 11.61
CA SER A 274 28.08 -20.71 12.91
C SER A 274 29.56 -21.15 12.87
N THR A 275 30.14 -21.40 11.69
CA THR A 275 31.57 -21.74 11.53
C THR A 275 32.48 -20.54 11.29
N HIS A 276 31.93 -19.33 11.10
CA HIS A 276 32.72 -18.10 11.12
C HIS A 276 32.75 -17.54 12.54
N GLU A 277 33.85 -17.82 13.22
CA GLU A 277 34.21 -17.26 14.53
C GLU A 277 34.30 -15.72 14.42
N GLY A 278 33.82 -15.04 15.45
CA GLY A 278 33.39 -13.65 15.44
C GLY A 278 34.36 -12.64 14.81
N ALA A 279 33.82 -11.80 13.94
CA ALA A 279 34.39 -10.49 13.67
C ALA A 279 33.93 -9.54 14.78
N GLU A 280 34.79 -9.33 15.78
CA GLU A 280 34.68 -8.15 16.65
C GLU A 280 34.86 -6.90 15.77
N MET A 281 33.88 -6.00 15.83
CA MET A 281 33.91 -4.71 15.14
C MET A 281 34.87 -3.75 15.89
N PRO A 282 35.70 -2.96 15.18
CA PRO A 282 36.41 -1.81 15.77
C PRO A 282 35.47 -0.63 16.07
#